data_AF-A0A3B9RD98-F1
#
_entry.id   AF-A0A3B9RD98-F1
#
_cell.length_a   1.000
_cell.length_b   1.000
_cell.length_c   1.000
_cell.angle_alpha   90.00
_cell.angle_beta   90.00
_cell.angle_gamma   90.00
#
_symmetry.space_group_name_H-M   'P 1'
#
loop_
_entity.id
_entity.type
_entity.pdbx_description
1 polymer ?
#
loop_
_entity_poly.entity_id
_entity_poly.type
_entity_poly.pdbx_seq_one_letter_code
_entity_poly.pdbx_strand_id
1 'polypeptide(L)'
;MDKQELLGKELSNLYAINKQVSHYFKNSDLSFLDEHRQQTVNKYINANLKNEELVTKMLRSLEVNPGNTVDSIVNEITENLHEISLKKTDNKALNGLGYMMSFNRLLSYHKANVVNIDFILNELDLS
;
A
#
# COMPACT_ATOMS: atom_id res chain seq x y z
N MET A 1 9.54 15.13 19.29
CA MET A 1 9.42 13.83 18.62
C MET A 1 10.17 12.80 19.43
N ASP A 2 9.47 12.19 20.36
CA ASP A 2 9.90 10.95 21.02
C ASP A 2 9.55 9.71 20.17
N LYS A 3 9.86 8.51 20.69
CA LYS A 3 9.61 7.24 20.00
C LYS A 3 8.12 6.97 19.78
N GLN A 4 7.23 7.38 20.69
CA GLN A 4 5.77 7.21 20.55
C GLN A 4 5.19 8.17 19.52
N GLU A 5 5.63 9.44 19.53
CA GLU A 5 5.27 10.42 18.51
C GLU A 5 5.73 9.97 17.10
N LEU A 6 6.93 9.39 17.00
CA LEU A 6 7.44 8.83 15.75
C LEU A 6 6.61 7.62 15.29
N LEU A 7 6.27 6.69 16.19
CA LEU A 7 5.39 5.55 15.88
C LEU A 7 4.04 6.03 15.36
N GLY A 8 3.42 7.01 16.02
CA GLY A 8 2.14 7.58 15.60
C GLY A 8 2.21 8.18 14.19
N LYS A 9 3.32 8.86 13.86
CA LYS A 9 3.56 9.43 12.53
C LYS A 9 3.72 8.34 11.46
N GLU A 10 4.54 7.32 11.71
CA GLU A 10 4.74 6.25 10.74
C GLU A 10 3.49 5.39 10.55
N LEU A 11 2.72 5.13 11.61
CA LEU A 11 1.41 4.48 11.50
C LEU A 11 0.43 5.33 10.69
N SER A 12 0.48 6.67 10.79
CA SER A 12 -0.34 7.57 9.98
C SER A 12 0.05 7.53 8.50
N ASN A 13 1.35 7.43 8.19
CA ASN A 13 1.84 7.21 6.82
C ASN A 13 1.34 5.87 6.28
N LEU A 14 1.52 4.78 7.04
CA LEU A 14 1.07 3.45 6.65
C LEU A 14 -0.46 3.38 6.49
N TYR A 15 -1.22 4.11 7.32
CA TYR A 15 -2.66 4.27 7.15
C TYR A 15 -2.99 4.92 5.80
N ALA A 16 -2.34 6.04 5.46
CA ALA A 16 -2.55 6.70 4.17
C ALA A 16 -2.28 5.76 2.98
N ILE A 17 -1.15 5.04 3.01
CA ILE A 17 -0.79 4.01 2.02
C ILE A 17 -1.93 3.00 1.88
N ASN A 18 -2.37 2.39 2.98
CA ASN A 18 -3.44 1.39 2.97
C ASN A 18 -4.74 1.95 2.37
N LYS A 19 -5.14 3.17 2.75
CA LYS A 19 -6.35 3.83 2.23
C LYS A 19 -6.29 4.08 0.73
N GLN A 20 -5.17 4.62 0.25
CA GLN A 20 -4.99 4.94 -1.17
C GLN A 20 -4.97 3.66 -2.01
N VAL A 21 -4.29 2.61 -1.52
CA VAL A 21 -4.28 1.28 -2.16
C VAL A 21 -5.70 0.70 -2.21
N SER A 22 -6.42 0.68 -1.09
CA SER A 22 -7.82 0.22 -1.03
C SER A 22 -8.70 0.99 -2.01
N HIS A 23 -8.52 2.31 -2.09
CA HIS A 23 -9.28 3.17 -3.00
C HIS A 23 -9.01 2.86 -4.47
N TYR A 24 -7.74 2.76 -4.86
CA TYR A 24 -7.34 2.44 -6.23
C TYR A 24 -7.88 1.07 -6.69
N PHE A 25 -7.70 0.03 -5.87
CA PHE A 25 -8.07 -1.32 -6.26
C PHE A 25 -9.57 -1.61 -6.21
N LYS A 26 -10.38 -0.80 -5.51
CA LYS A 26 -11.83 -1.01 -5.38
C LYS A 26 -12.55 -1.20 -6.72
N ASN A 27 -12.12 -0.48 -7.76
CA ASN A 27 -12.72 -0.51 -9.09
C ASN A 27 -11.70 -0.85 -10.19
N SER A 28 -10.56 -1.43 -9.83
CA SER A 28 -9.51 -1.75 -10.80
C SER A 28 -9.88 -2.96 -11.66
N ASP A 29 -9.84 -2.80 -12.98
CA ASP A 29 -9.96 -3.90 -13.95
C ASP A 29 -8.63 -4.65 -14.04
N LEU A 30 -8.61 -5.92 -13.64
CA LEU A 30 -7.44 -6.80 -13.71
C LEU A 30 -7.55 -7.88 -14.81
N SER A 31 -8.62 -7.85 -15.62
CA SER A 31 -8.94 -8.91 -16.59
C SER A 31 -7.89 -9.08 -17.70
N PHE A 32 -7.05 -8.07 -17.91
CA PHE A 32 -5.95 -8.09 -18.89
C PHE A 32 -4.71 -8.86 -18.39
N LEU A 33 -4.63 -9.15 -17.08
CA LEU A 33 -3.58 -9.97 -16.49
C LEU A 33 -3.94 -11.46 -16.66
N ASP A 34 -2.93 -12.33 -16.72
CA ASP A 34 -3.15 -13.77 -16.56
C ASP A 34 -3.61 -14.12 -15.14
N GLU A 35 -4.20 -15.30 -14.99
CA GLU A 35 -4.81 -15.75 -13.74
C GLU A 35 -3.81 -15.71 -12.56
N HIS A 36 -2.56 -16.11 -12.79
CA HIS A 36 -1.53 -16.12 -11.74
C HIS A 36 -1.24 -14.71 -11.22
N ARG A 37 -1.13 -13.73 -12.13
CA ARG A 37 -0.95 -12.32 -11.76
C ARG A 37 -2.18 -11.73 -11.07
N GLN A 38 -3.39 -12.03 -11.56
CA GLN A 38 -4.63 -11.61 -10.89
C GLN A 38 -4.69 -12.14 -9.46
N GLN A 39 -4.40 -13.42 -9.25
CA GLN A 39 -4.34 -14.02 -7.92
C GLN A 39 -3.31 -13.33 -7.02
N THR A 40 -2.14 -12.96 -7.57
CA THR A 40 -1.10 -12.24 -6.83
C THR A 40 -1.58 -10.87 -6.35
N VAL A 41 -2.19 -10.09 -7.26
CA VAL A 41 -2.75 -8.77 -6.93
C VAL A 41 -3.89 -8.91 -5.91
N ASN A 42 -4.81 -9.86 -6.08
CA ASN A 42 -5.92 -10.10 -5.15
C ASN A 42 -5.44 -10.51 -3.75
N LYS A 43 -4.40 -11.34 -3.65
CA LYS A 43 -3.78 -11.68 -2.36
C LYS A 43 -3.25 -10.43 -1.64
N TYR A 44 -2.60 -9.53 -2.38
CA TYR A 44 -2.13 -8.26 -1.82
C TYR A 44 -3.28 -7.36 -1.37
N ILE A 45 -4.32 -7.18 -2.19
CA ILE A 45 -5.50 -6.37 -1.82
C ILE A 45 -6.12 -6.89 -0.51
N ASN A 46 -6.29 -8.20 -0.38
CA ASN A 46 -6.85 -8.80 0.83
C ASN A 46 -5.93 -8.60 2.05
N ALA A 47 -4.61 -8.65 1.88
CA ALA A 47 -3.66 -8.35 2.94
C ALA A 47 -3.70 -6.86 3.33
N ASN A 48 -3.80 -5.96 2.36
CA ASN A 48 -3.92 -4.52 2.56
C ASN A 48 -5.16 -4.15 3.39
N LEU A 49 -6.32 -4.74 3.08
CA LEU A 49 -7.55 -4.49 3.84
C LEU A 49 -7.42 -4.88 5.32
N LYS A 50 -6.80 -6.04 5.59
CA LYS A 50 -6.51 -6.47 6.97
C LYS A 50 -5.52 -5.54 7.66
N ASN A 51 -4.47 -5.10 6.96
CA ASN A 51 -3.50 -4.15 7.48
C ASN A 51 -4.15 -2.79 7.80
N GLU A 52 -5.05 -2.29 6.94
CA GLU A 52 -5.81 -1.06 7.19
C GLU A 52 -6.57 -1.13 8.52
N GLU A 53 -7.26 -2.25 8.77
CA GLU A 53 -8.00 -2.46 10.02
C GLU A 53 -7.07 -2.51 11.24
N LEU A 54 -5.92 -3.18 11.15
CA LEU A 54 -4.95 -3.29 12.23
C LEU A 54 -4.32 -1.93 12.56
N VAL A 55 -3.85 -1.21 11.54
CA VAL A 55 -3.25 0.12 11.69
C VAL A 55 -4.27 1.11 12.26
N THR A 56 -5.52 1.06 11.80
CA THR A 56 -6.60 1.89 12.34
C THR A 56 -6.82 1.63 13.84
N LYS A 57 -6.78 0.36 14.28
CA LYS A 57 -6.91 0.01 15.70
C LYS A 57 -5.72 0.53 16.52
N MET A 58 -4.49 0.38 16.01
CA MET A 58 -3.28 0.87 16.67
C MET A 58 -3.28 2.40 16.83
N LEU A 59 -3.64 3.13 15.76
CA LEU A 59 -3.75 4.59 15.81
C LEU A 59 -4.78 5.04 16.86
N ARG A 60 -5.93 4.36 16.95
CA ARG A 60 -6.94 4.63 17.98
C ARG A 60 -6.41 4.38 19.39
N SER A 61 -5.65 3.30 19.62
CA SER A 61 -5.07 3.02 20.94
C SER A 61 -3.99 4.02 21.34
N LEU A 62 -3.32 4.65 20.38
CA LEU A 62 -2.34 5.72 20.61
C LEU A 62 -2.98 7.11 20.68
N GLU A 63 -4.30 7.21 20.54
CA GLU A 63 -5.04 8.48 20.43
C GLU A 63 -4.54 9.40 19.31
N VAL A 64 -3.95 8.81 18.26
CA VAL A 64 -3.43 9.53 17.09
C VAL A 64 -4.49 9.59 16.00
N ASN A 65 -4.79 10.80 15.53
CA ASN A 65 -5.63 11.01 14.36
C ASN A 65 -4.74 11.12 13.10
N PRO A 66 -4.82 10.17 12.14
CA PRO A 66 -4.03 10.24 10.91
C PRO A 66 -4.45 11.39 9.99
N GLY A 67 -5.58 12.05 10.25
CA GLY A 67 -6.06 13.23 9.54
C GLY A 67 -6.22 12.98 8.03
N ASN A 68 -5.82 13.97 7.24
CA ASN A 68 -5.83 13.92 5.78
C ASN A 68 -4.44 13.57 5.22
N THR A 69 -3.67 12.74 5.93
CA THR A 69 -2.35 12.29 5.45
C THR A 69 -2.52 11.56 4.12
N VAL A 70 -1.69 11.91 3.15
CA VAL A 70 -1.65 11.32 1.81
C VAL A 70 -0.19 10.98 1.51
N ASP A 71 0.04 9.79 0.98
CA ASP A 71 1.34 9.38 0.50
C ASP A 71 1.49 9.69 -1.00
N SER A 72 2.40 10.61 -1.33
CA SER A 72 2.61 11.06 -2.71
C SER A 72 3.22 9.97 -3.60
N ILE A 73 4.05 9.09 -3.04
CA ILE A 73 4.68 7.98 -3.77
C ILE A 73 3.63 6.94 -4.16
N VAL A 74 2.70 6.63 -3.26
CA VAL A 74 1.57 5.75 -3.59
C VAL A 74 0.70 6.35 -4.68
N ASN A 75 0.41 7.65 -4.64
CA ASN A 75 -0.34 8.31 -5.71
C ASN A 75 0.36 8.10 -7.06
N GLU A 76 1.64 8.45 -7.17
CA GLU A 76 2.41 8.29 -8.42
C GLU A 76 2.42 6.84 -8.90
N ILE A 77 2.61 5.86 -8.01
CA ILE A 77 2.60 4.45 -8.39
C ILE A 77 1.20 4.01 -8.86
N THR A 78 0.13 4.43 -8.18
CA THR A 78 -1.24 4.10 -8.58
C THR A 78 -1.67 4.79 -9.87
N GLU A 79 -1.20 6.01 -10.13
CA GLU A 79 -1.36 6.69 -11.42
C GLU A 79 -0.68 5.90 -12.54
N ASN A 80 0.55 5.44 -12.33
CA ASN A 80 1.24 4.57 -13.29
C ASN A 80 0.47 3.26 -13.58
N LEU A 81 -0.06 2.62 -12.53
CA LEU A 81 -0.90 1.42 -12.69
C LEU A 81 -2.19 1.74 -13.46
N HIS A 82 -2.82 2.88 -13.17
CA HIS A 82 -4.01 3.35 -13.86
C HIS A 82 -3.73 3.62 -15.34
N GLU A 83 -2.66 4.34 -15.66
CA GLU A 83 -2.26 4.64 -17.03
C GLU A 83 -2.02 3.38 -17.85
N ILE A 84 -1.32 2.39 -17.30
CA ILE A 84 -1.11 1.10 -17.97
C ILE A 84 -2.44 0.38 -18.22
N SER A 85 -3.36 0.46 -17.25
CA SER A 85 -4.70 -0.14 -17.39
C SER A 85 -5.57 0.56 -18.45
N LEU A 86 -5.32 1.84 -18.75
CA LEU A 86 -6.03 2.60 -19.78
C LEU A 86 -5.36 2.52 -21.16
N LYS A 87 -4.03 2.60 -21.22
CA LYS A 87 -3.23 2.62 -22.45
C LYS A 87 -2.82 1.20 -22.89
N LYS A 88 -3.68 0.21 -22.65
CA LYS A 88 -3.44 -1.19 -23.01
C LYS A 88 -3.29 -1.30 -24.53
N THR A 89 -2.24 -1.99 -24.97
CA THR A 89 -2.04 -2.36 -26.38
C THR A 89 -2.64 -3.74 -26.67
N ASP A 90 -2.65 -4.17 -27.94
CA ASP A 90 -3.03 -5.55 -28.29
C ASP A 90 -2.06 -6.60 -27.71
N ASN A 91 -0.86 -6.18 -27.29
CA ASN A 91 0.11 -7.05 -26.66
C ASN A 91 -0.19 -7.22 -25.16
N LYS A 92 -1.07 -8.18 -24.83
CA LYS A 92 -1.44 -8.53 -23.45
C LYS A 92 -0.24 -8.87 -22.57
N ALA A 93 0.77 -9.55 -23.12
CA ALA A 93 1.97 -9.92 -22.37
C ALA A 93 2.77 -8.69 -21.93
N LEU A 94 2.93 -7.71 -22.81
CA LEU A 94 3.61 -6.45 -22.51
C LEU A 94 2.82 -5.61 -21.49
N ASN A 95 1.49 -5.50 -21.65
CA ASN A 95 0.65 -4.79 -20.68
C ASN A 95 0.76 -5.41 -19.28
N GLY A 96 0.67 -6.74 -19.20
CA GLY A 96 0.80 -7.46 -17.94
C GLY A 96 2.18 -7.31 -17.31
N LEU A 97 3.25 -7.35 -18.11
CA LEU A 97 4.61 -7.10 -17.61
C LEU A 97 4.77 -5.69 -17.05
N GLY A 98 4.34 -4.67 -17.79
CA GLY A 98 4.39 -3.27 -17.35
C GLY A 98 3.61 -3.05 -16.06
N TYR A 99 2.39 -3.59 -15.98
CA TYR A 99 1.57 -3.50 -14.77
C TYR A 99 2.25 -4.14 -13.57
N MET A 100 2.82 -5.34 -13.74
CA MET A 100 3.52 -6.03 -12.66
C MET A 100 4.79 -5.30 -12.20
N MET A 101 5.48 -4.55 -13.07
CA MET A 101 6.61 -3.72 -12.65
C MET A 101 6.18 -2.59 -11.71
N SER A 102 5.12 -1.85 -12.07
CA SER A 102 4.55 -0.80 -11.20
C SER A 102 3.98 -1.40 -9.91
N PHE A 103 3.34 -2.56 -9.99
CA PHE A 103 2.82 -3.27 -8.82
C PHE A 103 3.93 -3.72 -7.87
N ASN A 104 5.06 -4.21 -8.40
CA ASN A 104 6.22 -4.57 -7.58
C ASN A 104 6.82 -3.35 -6.87
N ARG A 105 6.80 -2.17 -7.48
CA ARG A 105 7.20 -0.91 -6.82
C ARG A 105 6.27 -0.61 -5.64
N LEU A 106 4.95 -0.73 -5.85
CA LEU A 106 3.96 -0.55 -4.78
C LEU A 106 4.21 -1.50 -3.62
N LEU A 107 4.36 -2.81 -3.91
CA LEU A 107 4.63 -3.82 -2.90
C LEU A 107 5.91 -3.53 -2.11
N SER A 108 6.98 -3.16 -2.80
CA SER A 108 8.28 -2.92 -2.16
C SER A 108 8.23 -1.69 -1.26
N TYR A 109 7.60 -0.61 -1.72
CA TYR A 109 7.42 0.61 -0.95
C TYR A 109 6.54 0.37 0.29
N HIS A 110 5.40 -0.29 0.11
CA HIS A 110 4.51 -0.62 1.22
C HIS A 110 5.22 -1.53 2.24
N LYS A 111 5.96 -2.56 1.78
CA LYS A 111 6.73 -3.44 2.66
C LYS A 111 7.78 -2.67 3.47
N ALA A 112 8.50 -1.73 2.85
CA ALA A 112 9.48 -0.92 3.56
C ALA A 112 8.83 -0.11 4.70
N ASN A 113 7.64 0.47 4.47
CA ASN A 113 6.90 1.19 5.50
C ASN A 113 6.45 0.26 6.65
N VAL A 114 6.03 -0.97 6.35
CA VAL A 114 5.73 -1.97 7.40
C VAL A 114 6.99 -2.31 8.22
N VAL A 115 8.13 -2.47 7.57
CA VAL A 115 9.42 -2.75 8.26
C VAL A 115 9.83 -1.58 9.16
N ASN A 116 9.57 -0.33 8.76
CA ASN A 116 9.83 0.83 9.61
C ASN A 116 9.01 0.79 10.91
N ILE A 117 7.74 0.36 10.84
CA ILE A 117 6.90 0.18 12.04
C ILE A 117 7.50 -0.89 12.95
N ASP A 118 7.87 -2.04 12.40
CA ASP A 118 8.47 -3.14 13.16
C ASP A 118 9.77 -2.70 13.86
N PHE A 119 10.62 -1.94 13.16
CA PHE A 119 11.84 -1.36 13.74
C PHE A 119 11.53 -0.47 14.95
N ILE A 120 10.55 0.43 14.84
CA ILE A 120 10.17 1.34 15.94
C ILE A 120 9.56 0.57 17.12
N LEU A 121 8.74 -0.45 16.86
CA LEU A 121 8.14 -1.28 17.92
C LEU A 121 9.23 -2.03 18.70
N ASN A 122 10.18 -2.65 18.01
CA ASN A 122 11.32 -3.32 18.67
C ASN A 122 12.13 -2.34 19.53
N GLU A 123 12.33 -1.11 19.06
CA GLU A 123 13.01 -0.05 19.81
C GLU A 123 12.24 0.44 21.05
N LEU A 124 10.91 0.29 21.07
CA LEU A 124 10.06 0.62 22.22
C LEU A 124 10.01 -0.51 23.26
N ASP A 125 10.04 -1.77 22.81
CA ASP A 125 10.07 -2.93 23.72
C ASP A 125 11.40 -3.07 24.47
N LEU A 126 12.47 -2.49 23.94
CA LEU A 126 13.80 -2.46 24.54
C LEU A 126 14.04 -1.28 25.50
N SER A 127 13.06 -0.37 25.65
CA SER A 127 13.14 0.82 26.52
C SER A 127 12.32 0.69 27.80
#